data_AF-A0A168NRA1-F1
#
_entry.id   AF-A0A168NRA1-F1
#
_cell.length_a   1.000
_cell.length_b   1.000
_cell.length_c   1.000
_cell.angle_alpha   90.00
_cell.angle_beta   90.00
_cell.angle_gamma   90.00
#
_symmetry.space_group_name_H-M   'P 1'
#
loop_
_entity.id
_entity.type
_entity.pdbx_description
1 polymer ?
#
loop_
_entity_poly.entity_id
_entity_poly.type
_entity_poly.pdbx_seq_one_letter_code
_entity_poly.pdbx_strand_id
1 'polypeptide(L)'
;MGTLYFYLITNLTTFGVYDYKGLDIDQFLAGSQVYNDADNEFSVASTEDYQGGHVNVTMIGESDYTTYRETYLPKPVEPITEDKYKELLARQDAADLAIMALMDSVTMG
;
A
#
# COMPACT_ATOMS: atom_id res chain seq x y z
N MET A 1 23.82 -8.61 14.36
CA MET A 1 22.86 -7.86 13.53
C MET A 1 23.68 -6.90 12.70
N GLY A 2 23.59 -6.98 11.37
CA GLY A 2 24.27 -6.03 10.49
C GLY A 2 23.62 -4.64 10.60
N THR A 3 24.35 -3.62 10.16
CA THR A 3 23.79 -2.27 10.00
C THR A 3 22.64 -2.32 9.00
N LEU A 4 21.53 -1.65 9.30
CA LEU A 4 20.42 -1.48 8.37
C LEU A 4 20.51 -0.11 7.71
N TYR A 5 20.28 -0.11 6.41
CA TYR A 5 20.18 1.08 5.57
C TYR A 5 18.77 1.16 5.00
N PHE A 6 18.25 2.36 4.89
CA PHE A 6 16.90 2.59 4.39
C PHE A 6 16.98 3.32 3.07
N TYR A 7 16.29 2.79 2.06
CA TYR A 7 16.31 3.34 0.72
C TYR A 7 14.90 3.70 0.26
N LEU A 8 14.80 4.83 -0.43
CA LEU A 8 13.68 5.21 -1.26
C LEU A 8 14.11 5.12 -2.72
N ILE A 9 13.40 4.32 -3.50
CA ILE A 9 13.55 4.18 -4.94
C ILE A 9 12.39 4.90 -5.62
N THR A 10 12.71 5.81 -6.52
CA THR A 10 11.73 6.46 -7.40
C THR A 10 11.77 5.83 -8.79
N ASN A 11 10.69 5.97 -9.56
CA ASN A 11 10.60 5.38 -10.90
C ASN A 11 10.93 3.87 -10.89
N LEU A 12 10.31 3.17 -9.94
CA LEU A 12 10.57 1.76 -9.64
C LEU A 12 10.35 0.87 -10.86
N THR A 13 9.27 1.08 -11.61
CA THR A 13 8.95 0.26 -12.77
C THR A 13 9.58 0.81 -14.05
N THR A 14 10.07 -0.10 -14.89
CA THR A 14 10.54 0.22 -16.25
C THR A 14 10.02 -0.89 -17.16
N PHE A 15 9.21 -0.53 -18.16
CA PHE A 15 8.48 -1.48 -19.02
C PHE A 15 7.61 -2.49 -18.27
N GLY A 16 7.01 -2.08 -17.15
CA GLY A 16 6.13 -2.94 -16.33
C GLY A 16 6.88 -3.96 -15.46
N VAL A 17 8.22 -3.92 -15.44
CA VAL A 17 9.05 -4.75 -14.57
C VAL A 17 9.63 -3.89 -13.46
N TYR A 18 9.65 -4.42 -12.23
CA TYR A 18 10.32 -3.77 -11.12
C TYR A 18 11.83 -3.72 -11.34
N ASP A 19 12.38 -2.52 -11.26
CA ASP A 19 13.79 -2.22 -11.42
C ASP A 19 14.28 -1.51 -10.15
N TYR A 20 14.95 -2.28 -9.29
CA TYR A 20 15.51 -1.80 -8.02
C TYR A 20 16.82 -1.01 -8.21
N LYS A 21 17.16 -0.63 -9.45
CA LYS A 21 18.26 0.31 -9.78
C LYS A 21 19.62 -0.15 -9.26
N GLY A 22 19.83 -1.47 -9.23
CA GLY A 22 21.07 -2.11 -8.81
C GLY A 22 21.17 -2.44 -7.33
N LEU A 23 20.14 -2.17 -6.52
CA LEU A 23 20.03 -2.74 -5.18
C LEU A 23 19.80 -4.26 -5.25
N ASP A 24 20.40 -4.99 -4.32
CA ASP A 24 20.32 -6.44 -4.21
C ASP A 24 19.08 -6.87 -3.40
N ILE A 25 18.12 -7.46 -4.10
CA ILE A 25 16.85 -7.91 -3.48
C ILE A 25 17.07 -8.96 -2.39
N ASP A 26 18.15 -9.75 -2.47
CA ASP A 26 18.46 -10.79 -1.48
C ASP A 26 18.94 -10.20 -0.15
N GLN A 27 19.33 -8.92 -0.14
CA GLN A 27 19.72 -8.18 1.06
C GLN A 27 18.57 -7.36 1.68
N PHE A 28 17.38 -7.42 1.08
CA PHE A 28 16.21 -6.73 1.62
C PHE A 28 15.67 -7.47 2.85
N LEU A 29 15.37 -6.71 3.89
CA LEU A 29 14.71 -7.24 5.07
C LEU A 29 13.27 -7.63 4.72
N ALA A 30 12.91 -8.89 4.91
CA ALA A 30 11.56 -9.38 4.64
C ALA A 30 10.49 -8.62 5.45
N GLY A 31 9.43 -8.16 4.78
CA GLY A 31 8.33 -7.41 5.39
C GLY A 31 8.62 -5.92 5.61
N SER A 32 9.80 -5.44 5.17
CA SER A 32 10.16 -4.02 5.19
C SER A 32 9.79 -3.28 3.90
N GLN A 33 9.44 -4.02 2.84
CA GLN A 33 9.09 -3.47 1.54
C GLN A 33 7.75 -2.72 1.60
N VAL A 34 7.74 -1.49 1.08
CA VAL A 34 6.54 -0.66 0.96
C VAL A 34 6.48 -0.14 -0.46
N TYR A 35 5.40 -0.47 -1.17
CA TYR A 35 5.18 -0.06 -2.56
C TYR A 35 4.14 1.06 -2.58
N ASN A 36 4.45 2.14 -3.27
CA ASN A 36 3.51 3.19 -3.63
C ASN A 36 3.34 3.19 -5.15
N ASP A 37 2.39 2.38 -5.62
CA ASP A 37 2.12 2.22 -7.06
C ASP A 37 1.60 3.51 -7.71
N ALA A 38 1.01 4.43 -6.93
CA ALA A 38 0.48 5.69 -7.46
C ALA A 38 1.60 6.62 -7.97
N ASP A 39 2.70 6.69 -7.23
CA ASP A 39 3.85 7.54 -7.55
C ASP A 39 5.03 6.75 -8.17
N ASN A 40 4.86 5.44 -8.37
CA ASN A 40 5.91 4.53 -8.85
C ASN A 40 7.16 4.57 -7.95
N GLU A 41 6.93 4.56 -6.64
CA GLU A 41 7.95 4.63 -5.60
C GLU A 41 7.96 3.37 -4.74
N PHE A 42 9.10 3.13 -4.09
CA PHE A 42 9.31 1.99 -3.22
C PHE A 42 10.27 2.33 -2.11
N SER A 43 9.98 1.91 -0.89
CA SER A 43 10.93 1.99 0.22
C SER A 43 11.21 0.64 0.84
N VAL A 44 12.43 0.47 1.35
CA VAL A 44 12.90 -0.80 1.92
C VAL A 44 13.99 -0.58 2.96
N ALA A 45 14.04 -1.48 3.94
CA ALA A 45 15.20 -1.65 4.80
C ALA A 45 16.09 -2.76 4.24
N SER A 46 17.38 -2.49 4.05
CA SER A 46 18.35 -3.42 3.48
C SER A 46 19.57 -3.54 4.40
N THR A 47 20.26 -4.68 4.36
CA THR A 47 21.60 -4.81 4.96
C THR A 47 22.71 -4.35 4.02
N GLU A 48 22.38 -4.04 2.77
CA GLU A 48 23.31 -3.54 1.76
C GLU A 48 23.67 -2.07 2.04
N ASP A 49 24.96 -1.77 2.09
CA ASP A 49 25.47 -0.41 2.02
C ASP A 49 25.66 -0.03 0.53
N TYR A 50 24.58 0.41 -0.11
CA TYR A 50 24.54 0.67 -1.54
C TYR A 50 25.47 1.82 -1.96
N GLN A 51 26.44 1.50 -2.83
CA GLN A 51 27.43 2.45 -3.37
C GLN A 51 27.21 2.78 -4.86
N GLY A 52 26.10 2.30 -5.46
CA GLY A 52 25.87 2.42 -6.90
C GLY A 52 25.52 3.84 -7.39
N GLY A 53 25.14 4.75 -6.48
CA GLY A 53 24.97 6.17 -6.79
C GLY A 53 23.89 6.50 -7.82
N HIS A 54 22.94 5.59 -8.07
CA HIS A 54 21.88 5.81 -9.03
C HIS A 54 20.95 6.95 -8.60
N VAL A 55 20.62 7.87 -9.52
CA VAL A 55 19.85 9.10 -9.22
C VAL A 55 18.47 8.85 -8.62
N ASN A 56 17.87 7.70 -8.93
CA ASN A 56 16.57 7.30 -8.41
C ASN A 56 16.65 6.50 -7.10
N VAL A 57 17.82 6.34 -6.50
CA VAL A 57 17.99 5.66 -5.21
C VAL A 57 18.48 6.68 -4.21
N THR A 58 17.68 6.92 -3.18
CA THR A 58 18.03 7.85 -2.10
C THR A 58 18.13 7.08 -0.80
N MET A 59 19.27 7.18 -0.11
CA MET A 59 19.36 6.73 1.28
C MET A 59 18.60 7.72 2.15
N ILE A 60 17.63 7.23 2.91
CA ILE A 60 16.79 8.02 3.81
C ILE A 60 17.06 7.64 5.27
N GLY A 61 16.66 8.51 6.19
CA GLY A 61 16.70 8.20 7.62
C GLY A 61 15.63 7.18 8.02
N GLU A 62 15.83 6.52 9.16
CA GLU A 62 14.85 5.61 9.75
C GLU A 62 13.50 6.31 10.03
N SER A 63 13.53 7.59 10.43
CA SER A 63 12.32 8.40 10.65
C SER A 63 11.50 8.60 9.38
N ASP A 64 12.16 8.87 8.27
CA ASP A 64 11.51 9.10 6.98
C ASP A 64 10.96 7.78 6.43
N TYR A 65 11.73 6.69 6.57
CA TYR A 65 11.27 5.34 6.24
C TYR A 65 10.02 4.97 7.04
N THR A 66 10.01 5.24 8.35
CA THR A 66 8.86 4.94 9.22
C THR A 66 7.64 5.75 8.80
N THR A 67 7.82 7.05 8.53
CA THR A 67 6.74 7.93 8.06
C THR A 67 6.16 7.45 6.73
N TYR A 68 7.04 7.09 5.79
CA TYR A 68 6.64 6.51 4.50
C TYR A 68 5.83 5.23 4.69
N ARG A 69 6.34 4.33 5.54
CA ARG A 69 5.72 3.05 5.85
C ARG A 69 4.33 3.23 6.46
N GLU A 70 4.16 4.14 7.42
CA GLU A 70 2.87 4.43 8.05
C GLU A 70 1.86 5.08 7.08
N THR A 71 2.35 5.77 6.06
CA THR A 71 1.53 6.45 5.06
C THR A 71 0.97 5.47 4.05
N TYR A 72 1.79 4.55 3.56
CA TYR A 72 1.44 3.68 2.43
C TYR A 72 1.11 2.23 2.81
N LEU A 73 1.50 1.75 4.01
CA LEU A 73 1.00 0.46 4.45
C LEU A 73 -0.50 0.53 4.74
N PRO A 74 -1.27 -0.49 4.30
CA PRO A 74 -2.66 -0.60 4.66
C PRO A 74 -2.80 -0.61 6.19
N LYS A 75 -3.54 0.34 6.72
CA LYS A 75 -3.88 0.34 8.14
C LYS A 75 -4.77 -0.87 8.43
N PRO A 76 -4.58 -1.56 9.56
CA PRO A 76 -5.51 -2.60 9.99
C PRO A 76 -6.93 -2.02 9.97
N VAL A 77 -7.87 -2.78 9.42
CA VAL A 77 -9.28 -2.39 9.45
C VAL A 77 -9.70 -2.35 10.91
N GLU A 78 -10.14 -1.19 11.37
CA GLU A 78 -10.68 -1.08 12.73
C GLU A 78 -11.85 -2.05 12.89
N PRO A 79 -11.92 -2.81 14.00
CA PRO A 79 -13.04 -3.69 14.24
C PRO A 79 -14.33 -2.87 14.23
N ILE A 80 -15.31 -3.32 13.44
CA ILE A 80 -16.62 -2.68 13.41
C ILE A 80 -17.25 -2.83 14.81
N THR A 81 -17.75 -1.72 15.35
CA THR A 81 -18.57 -1.79 16.57
C THR A 81 -19.93 -2.38 16.23
N GLU A 82 -20.60 -2.97 17.23
CA GLU A 82 -21.93 -3.55 17.04
C GLU A 82 -22.95 -2.50 16.53
N ASP A 83 -22.83 -1.25 16.99
CA ASP A 83 -23.69 -0.14 16.54
C ASP A 83 -23.46 0.20 15.07
N LYS A 84 -22.20 0.27 14.64
CA LYS A 84 -21.84 0.55 13.24
C LYS A 84 -22.27 -0.60 12.32
N TYR A 85 -22.23 -1.84 12.83
CA TYR A 85 -22.74 -3.00 12.12
C TYR A 85 -24.27 -2.93 11.93
N LYS A 86 -25.02 -2.57 12.97
CA LYS A 86 -26.48 -2.37 12.89
C LYS A 86 -26.86 -1.26 11.92
N GLU A 87 -26.12 -0.16 11.91
CA GLU A 87 -26.34 0.94 10.95
C GLU A 87 -26.11 0.50 9.49
N LEU A 88 -25.03 -0.25 9.25
CA LEU A 88 -24.72 -0.79 7.91
C LEU A 88 -25.81 -1.75 7.42
N LEU A 89 -26.29 -2.63 8.30
CA LEU A 89 -27.41 -3.54 8.01
C LEU A 89 -28.67 -2.77 7.63
N ALA A 90 -29.07 -1.78 8.42
CA ALA A 90 -30.25 -0.96 8.11
C ALA A 90 -30.13 -0.23 6.77
N ARG A 91 -28.92 0.24 6.41
CA ARG A 91 -28.66 0.87 5.12
C ARG A 91 -28.75 -0.13 3.97
N GLN A 92 -28.27 -1.35 4.18
CA GLN A 92 -28.34 -2.42 3.18
C GLN A 92 -29.79 -2.86 2.95
N ASP A 93 -30.56 -3.07 4.02
CA ASP A 93 -31.98 -3.41 3.95
C ASP A 93 -32.78 -2.36 3.18
N ALA A 94 -32.51 -1.07 3.43
CA ALA A 94 -33.16 0.03 2.72
C ALA A 94 -32.78 0.05 1.22
N ALA A 95 -31.51 -0.23 0.89
CA ALA A 95 -31.05 -0.30 -0.49
C ALA A 95 -31.68 -1.50 -1.23
N ASP A 96 -31.76 -2.66 -0.58
CA ASP A 96 -32.35 -3.87 -1.17
C ASP A 96 -33.86 -3.69 -1.41
N LEU A 97 -34.58 -3.04 -0.49
CA LEU A 97 -35.98 -2.63 -0.69
C LEU A 97 -36.14 -1.67 -1.86
N ALA A 98 -35.26 -0.67 -2.00
CA ALA A 98 -35.31 0.26 -3.12
C ALA A 98 -35.03 -0.42 -4.47
N ILE A 99 -34.08 -1.38 -4.50
CA ILE A 99 -33.78 -2.19 -5.67
C ILE A 99 -34.97 -3.07 -6.05
N MET A 100 -35.62 -3.73 -5.08
CA MET A 100 -36.81 -4.54 -5.34
C MET A 100 -37.97 -3.71 -5.91
N ALA A 101 -38.22 -2.52 -5.36
CA ALA A 101 -39.26 -1.61 -5.87
C ALA A 101 -38.97 -1.15 -7.32
N LEU A 102 -37.69 -0.92 -7.66
CA LEU A 102 -37.29 -0.60 -9.03
C LEU A 102 -37.49 -1.81 -9.97
N MET A 103 -37.14 -3.02 -9.54
CA MET A 103 -37.32 -4.24 -10.34
C MET A 103 -38.79 -4.55 -10.64
N ASP A 104 -39.69 -4.32 -9.70
CA ASP A 104 -41.14 -4.47 -9.88
C ASP A 104 -41.71 -3.46 -10.89
N SER A 105 -41.19 -2.23 -10.92
CA SER A 105 -41.63 -1.22 -11.88
C SER A 105 -41.16 -1.47 -13.32
N VAL A 106 -40.06 -2.22 -13.52
CA VAL A 106 -39.50 -2.56 -14.84
C VAL A 106 -40.19 -3.78 -15.46
N THR A 107 -40.78 -4.66 -14.65
CA THR A 107 -41.43 -5.91 -15.13
C THR A 107 -42.91 -5.75 -15.47
N MET A 108 -43.55 -4.60 -15.18
CA MET A 108 -44.95 -4.31 -15.51
C MET A 108 -45.16 -3.26 -16.63
N GLY A 109 -44.10 -2.88 -17.37
CA GLY A 109 -44.16 -2.04 -18.56
C GLY A 109 -43.88 -2.82 -19.83
#